data_AF-A0A660RVL9-F1
#
_entry.id   AF-A0A660RVL9-F1
#
_cell.length_a   1.000
_cell.length_b   1.000
_cell.length_c   1.000
_cell.angle_alpha   90.00
_cell.angle_beta   90.00
_cell.angle_gamma   90.00
#
_symmetry.space_group_name_H-M   'P 1'
#
loop_
_entity.id
_entity.type
_entity.pdbx_description
1 polymer ?
#
loop_
_entity_poly.entity_id
_entity_poly.type
_entity_poly.pdbx_seq_one_letter_code
_entity_poly.pdbx_strand_id
1 'polypeptide(L)'
;MGVKLSLGVSLGAVLAIVLVALVGAQVSSLQPIFGIFVPYAAFVIFILGFIYRVVDWGRSPVPYRIPTTCGQQKTLPWIKQAKIENPSSTLGVIGRMILEIFAFRSLFRHTKAEMASGNIVYGGSKWIWLGALAFHYSFLIIAIRHLRLFVEPVPAFVNGLGIVDGMLQIGVPELYITDILLLAAVSYLLVRRLIVPKMRYISLANDYFPLFLILGIGISGVLMRYFIRVDIVSV
;
A
#
# COMPACT_ATOMS: atom_id res chain seq x y z
N MET A 1 20.47 11.87 6.46
CA MET A 1 20.27 10.88 7.54
C MET A 1 20.78 9.53 7.04
N GLY A 2 21.69 8.86 7.76
CA GLY A 2 22.20 7.55 7.32
C GLY A 2 21.11 6.49 7.34
N VAL A 3 21.18 5.49 6.46
CA VAL A 3 20.16 4.41 6.35
C VAL A 3 19.87 3.75 7.69
N LYS A 4 20.91 3.42 8.47
CA LYS A 4 20.76 2.80 9.79
C LYS A 4 19.93 3.67 10.74
N LEU A 5 20.14 4.99 10.67
CA LEU A 5 19.39 5.95 11.47
C LEU A 5 17.94 6.06 10.98
N SER A 6 17.70 6.12 9.67
CA SER A 6 16.33 6.10 9.12
C SER A 6 15.56 4.84 9.55
N LEU A 7 16.19 3.67 9.45
CA LEU A 7 15.61 2.41 9.88
C LEU A 7 15.32 2.39 11.38
N GLY A 8 16.31 2.77 12.20
CA GLY A 8 16.19 2.79 13.65
C GLY A 8 15.11 3.75 14.14
N VAL A 9 15.03 4.96 13.57
CA VAL A 9 13.99 5.94 13.88
C VAL A 9 12.60 5.40 13.52
N SER A 10 12.43 4.84 12.32
CA SER A 10 11.13 4.32 11.88
C SER A 10 10.65 3.14 12.72
N LEU A 11 11.53 2.15 12.94
CA LEU A 11 11.19 0.98 13.76
C LEU A 11 10.95 1.39 15.22
N GLY A 12 11.82 2.23 15.78
CA GLY A 12 11.70 2.75 17.14
C GLY A 12 10.40 3.52 17.34
N ALA A 13 9.99 4.35 16.37
CA ALA A 13 8.72 5.06 16.41
C ALA A 13 7.51 4.11 16.43
N VAL A 14 7.51 3.07 15.58
CA VAL A 14 6.41 2.08 15.58
C VAL A 14 6.37 1.30 16.90
N LEU A 15 7.51 0.84 17.40
CA LEU A 15 7.59 0.15 18.69
C LEU A 15 7.15 1.05 19.85
N ALA A 16 7.49 2.34 19.82
CA ALA A 16 7.04 3.31 20.81
C ALA A 16 5.52 3.50 20.77
N ILE A 17 4.91 3.61 19.58
CA ILE A 17 3.45 3.68 19.43
C ILE A 17 2.78 2.45 20.02
N VAL A 18 3.29 1.25 19.69
CA VAL A 18 2.77 -0.01 20.21
C VAL A 18 2.88 -0.08 21.74
N LEU A 19 4.04 0.26 22.29
CA LEU A 19 4.29 0.23 23.74
C LEU A 19 3.39 1.22 24.47
N VAL A 20 3.28 2.46 23.97
CA VAL A 20 2.40 3.48 24.55
C VAL A 20 0.95 3.02 24.54
N ALA A 21 0.49 2.41 23.44
CA ALA A 21 -0.87 1.88 23.36
C ALA A 21 -1.11 0.72 24.34
N LEU A 22 -0.17 -0.24 24.43
CA LEU A 22 -0.31 -1.40 25.33
C LEU A 22 -0.29 -1.01 26.81
N VAL A 23 0.61 -0.11 27.22
CA VAL A 23 0.70 0.37 28.61
C VAL A 23 -0.46 1.31 28.91
N GLY A 24 -0.76 2.24 28.01
CA GLY A 24 -1.84 3.21 28.17
C GLY A 24 -3.22 2.58 28.31
N ALA A 25 -3.48 1.49 27.60
CA ALA A 25 -4.75 0.76 27.68
C ALA A 25 -4.98 0.06 29.04
N GLN A 26 -3.92 -0.26 29.79
CA GLN A 26 -4.02 -0.89 31.11
C GLN A 26 -4.38 0.11 32.23
N VAL A 27 -4.22 1.41 31.98
CA VAL A 27 -4.51 2.46 32.95
C VAL A 27 -5.93 2.97 32.73
N SER A 28 -6.85 2.64 33.64
CA SER A 28 -8.28 2.98 33.53
C SER A 28 -8.53 4.47 33.29
N SER A 29 -7.77 5.36 33.93
CA SER A 29 -7.90 6.82 33.73
C SER A 29 -7.48 7.31 32.35
N LEU A 30 -6.70 6.53 31.60
CA LEU A 30 -6.24 6.88 30.25
C LEU A 30 -7.13 6.27 29.15
N GLN A 31 -8.05 5.36 29.49
CA GLN A 31 -8.93 4.72 28.50
C GLN A 31 -9.73 5.72 27.64
N PRO A 32 -10.34 6.79 28.18
CA PRO A 32 -11.04 7.78 27.35
C PRO A 32 -10.10 8.50 26.37
N ILE A 33 -8.82 8.71 26.74
CA ILE A 33 -7.83 9.34 25.87
C ILE A 33 -7.57 8.47 24.66
N PHE A 34 -7.32 7.18 24.84
CA PHE A 34 -7.00 6.25 23.76
C PHE A 34 -8.24 5.81 22.95
N GLY A 35 -9.39 5.64 23.59
CA GLY A 35 -10.62 5.16 22.95
C GLY A 35 -11.43 6.25 22.25
N ILE A 36 -11.33 7.50 22.69
CA ILE A 36 -12.16 8.61 22.18
C ILE A 36 -11.27 9.69 21.57
N PHE A 37 -10.46 10.37 22.39
CA PHE A 37 -9.78 11.60 21.95
C PHE A 37 -8.73 11.36 20.85
N VAL A 38 -7.89 10.33 20.99
CA VAL A 38 -6.85 10.01 20.02
C VAL A 38 -7.44 9.64 18.65
N PRO A 39 -8.44 8.74 18.51
CA PRO A 39 -9.07 8.44 17.23
C PRO A 39 -9.69 9.67 16.55
N TYR A 40 -10.44 10.50 17.29
CA TYR A 40 -11.03 11.72 16.72
C TYR A 40 -9.97 12.72 16.28
N ALA A 41 -8.93 12.93 17.09
CA ALA A 41 -7.81 13.80 16.73
C ALA A 41 -7.08 13.28 15.50
N ALA A 42 -6.80 11.98 15.43
CA ALA A 42 -6.16 11.34 14.27
C ALA A 42 -6.99 11.51 13.00
N PHE A 43 -8.32 11.35 13.07
CA PHE A 43 -9.22 11.56 11.95
C PHE A 43 -9.21 13.02 11.47
N VAL A 44 -9.31 13.98 12.39
CA VAL A 44 -9.27 15.42 12.05
C VAL A 44 -7.92 15.80 11.42
N ILE A 45 -6.81 15.36 12.01
CA ILE A 45 -5.46 15.61 11.47
C ILE A 45 -5.31 14.98 10.08
N PHE A 46 -5.82 13.76 9.88
CA PHE A 46 -5.79 13.09 8.58
C PHE A 46 -6.55 13.90 7.52
N ILE A 47 -7.80 14.30 7.80
CA ILE A 47 -8.63 15.03 6.83
C ILE A 47 -8.03 16.41 6.51
N LEU A 48 -7.69 17.20 7.53
CA LEU A 48 -7.12 18.53 7.34
C LEU A 48 -5.75 18.46 6.66
N GLY A 49 -4.90 17.52 7.07
CA GLY A 49 -3.59 17.29 6.47
C GLY A 49 -3.68 16.84 5.01
N PHE A 50 -4.64 15.96 4.69
CA PHE A 50 -4.90 15.53 3.32
C PHE A 50 -5.35 16.71 2.44
N ILE A 51 -6.33 17.49 2.88
CA ILE A 51 -6.81 18.68 2.16
C ILE A 51 -5.66 19.67 1.94
N TYR A 52 -4.90 19.98 3.00
CA TYR A 52 -3.74 20.86 2.93
C TYR A 52 -2.75 20.38 1.86
N ARG A 53 -2.41 19.09 1.86
CA ARG A 53 -1.45 18.51 0.91
C ARG A 53 -1.95 18.54 -0.53
N VAL A 54 -3.24 18.29 -0.77
CA VAL A 54 -3.85 18.36 -2.11
C VAL A 54 -3.85 19.80 -2.63
N VAL A 55 -4.21 20.77 -1.78
CA VAL A 55 -4.22 22.19 -2.14
C VAL A 55 -2.80 22.70 -2.42
N ASP A 56 -1.83 22.35 -1.57
CA ASP A 56 -0.41 22.69 -1.74
C ASP A 56 0.16 22.13 -3.06
N TRP A 57 -0.12 20.86 -3.34
CA TRP A 57 0.26 20.25 -4.62
C TRP A 57 -0.42 20.93 -5.81
N GLY A 58 -1.71 21.24 -5.72
CA GLY A 58 -2.45 21.92 -6.79
C GLY A 58 -2.00 23.36 -7.05
N ARG A 59 -1.42 24.03 -6.05
CA ARG A 59 -0.85 25.39 -6.17
C ARG A 59 0.58 25.39 -6.69
N SER A 60 1.26 24.25 -6.70
CA SER A 60 2.66 24.16 -7.14
C SER A 60 2.76 24.46 -8.64
N PRO A 61 3.46 25.54 -9.05
CA PRO A 61 3.59 25.87 -10.47
C PRO A 61 4.40 24.77 -11.18
N VAL A 62 3.96 24.37 -12.38
CA VAL A 62 4.69 23.44 -13.25
C VAL A 62 5.35 24.28 -14.35
N PRO A 63 6.64 24.66 -14.21
CA PRO A 63 7.28 25.66 -15.08
C PRO A 63 7.36 25.22 -16.54
N TYR A 64 7.45 23.91 -16.78
CA TYR A 64 7.52 23.32 -18.11
C TYR A 64 6.64 22.06 -18.20
N ARG A 65 5.58 22.14 -19.01
CA ARG A 65 4.79 20.96 -19.40
C ARG A 65 5.42 20.31 -20.62
N ILE A 66 6.49 19.55 -20.42
CA ILE A 66 7.11 18.73 -21.48
C ILE A 66 6.65 17.28 -21.30
N PRO A 67 5.55 16.85 -21.93
CA PRO A 67 5.12 15.46 -21.86
C PRO A 67 6.12 14.59 -22.60
N THR A 68 6.81 13.70 -21.88
CA THR A 68 7.60 12.64 -22.51
C THR A 68 6.65 11.67 -23.22
N THR A 69 6.63 11.71 -24.55
CA THR A 69 5.71 10.91 -25.36
C THR A 69 6.27 9.50 -25.58
N CYS A 70 5.48 8.46 -25.30
CA CYS A 70 5.89 7.05 -25.53
C CYS A 70 5.76 6.62 -27.00
N GLY A 71 6.07 7.49 -27.97
CA GLY A 71 5.91 7.20 -29.40
C GLY A 71 4.45 7.26 -29.88
N GLN A 72 3.86 8.46 -29.88
CA GLN A 72 2.45 8.64 -30.30
C GLN A 72 2.23 8.27 -31.77
N GLN A 73 3.22 8.54 -32.63
CA GLN A 73 3.29 8.19 -34.07
C GLN A 73 2.00 8.42 -34.88
N LYS A 74 1.05 9.22 -34.39
CA LYS A 74 -0.26 9.46 -35.01
C LYS A 74 -0.14 10.03 -36.41
N THR A 75 0.88 10.84 -36.64
CA THR A 75 1.18 11.50 -37.92
C THR A 75 1.91 10.60 -38.91
N LEU A 76 2.41 9.43 -38.50
CA LEU A 76 3.22 8.52 -39.32
C LEU A 76 2.46 7.20 -39.54
N PRO A 77 1.60 7.10 -40.58
CA PRO A 77 0.71 5.94 -40.76
C PRO A 77 1.42 4.61 -40.98
N TRP A 78 2.70 4.62 -41.35
CA TRP A 78 3.51 3.41 -41.52
C TRP A 78 4.13 2.89 -40.22
N ILE A 79 4.03 3.62 -39.09
CA ILE A 79 4.54 3.16 -37.80
C ILE A 79 3.38 2.90 -36.84
N LYS A 80 3.42 1.74 -36.17
CA LYS A 80 2.35 1.30 -35.28
C LYS A 80 2.23 2.23 -34.06
N GLN A 81 1.18 3.05 -34.06
CA GLN A 81 0.82 3.91 -32.94
C GLN A 81 0.65 3.14 -31.61
N ALA A 82 1.29 3.63 -30.55
CA ALA A 82 1.09 3.17 -29.18
C ALA A 82 -0.16 3.80 -28.53
N LYS A 83 -1.36 3.38 -28.96
CA LYS A 83 -2.66 3.98 -28.58
C LYS A 83 -2.96 4.02 -27.07
N ILE A 84 -2.41 3.08 -26.31
CA ILE A 84 -2.63 2.97 -24.85
C ILE A 84 -1.57 3.78 -24.08
N GLU A 85 -0.32 3.73 -24.53
CA GLU A 85 0.81 4.36 -23.81
C GLU A 85 0.89 5.86 -24.06
N ASN A 86 0.51 6.25 -25.27
CA ASN A 86 0.38 7.65 -25.64
C ASN A 86 -0.95 7.88 -26.38
N PRO A 87 -2.05 7.96 -25.64
CA PRO A 87 -3.37 8.09 -26.21
C PRO A 87 -3.56 9.43 -26.92
N SER A 88 -4.11 9.38 -28.12
CA SER A 88 -4.52 10.57 -28.89
C SER A 88 -6.01 10.89 -28.80
N SER A 89 -6.75 10.18 -27.94
CA SER A 89 -8.18 10.32 -27.72
C SER A 89 -8.52 10.12 -26.24
N THR A 90 -9.63 10.71 -25.79
CA THR A 90 -10.12 10.59 -24.41
C THR A 90 -10.35 9.13 -24.00
N LEU A 91 -10.90 8.30 -24.89
CA LEU A 91 -11.09 6.87 -24.62
C LEU A 91 -9.76 6.14 -24.38
N GLY A 92 -8.70 6.50 -25.12
CA GLY A 92 -7.36 5.96 -24.89
C GLY A 92 -6.80 6.39 -23.53
N VAL A 93 -7.07 7.63 -23.09
CA VAL A 93 -6.68 8.12 -21.75
C VAL A 93 -7.39 7.30 -20.68
N ILE A 94 -8.70 7.10 -20.79
CA ILE A 94 -9.47 6.30 -19.84
C ILE A 94 -8.91 4.87 -19.76
N GLY A 95 -8.69 4.23 -20.90
CA GLY A 95 -8.10 2.88 -20.94
C GLY A 95 -6.71 2.81 -20.31
N ARG A 96 -5.86 3.81 -20.56
CA ARG A 96 -4.55 3.93 -19.90
C ARG A 96 -4.71 4.04 -18.39
N MET A 97 -5.57 4.96 -17.91
CA MET A 97 -5.76 5.20 -16.49
C MET A 97 -6.28 3.96 -15.76
N ILE A 98 -7.22 3.21 -16.34
CA ILE A 98 -7.69 1.93 -15.79
C ILE A 98 -6.51 0.95 -15.62
N LEU A 99 -5.68 0.78 -16.65
CA LEU A 99 -4.54 -0.13 -16.59
C LEU A 99 -3.44 0.34 -15.62
N GLU A 100 -3.25 1.64 -15.46
CA GLU A 100 -2.31 2.17 -14.46
C GLU A 100 -2.84 2.01 -13.04
N ILE A 101 -4.13 2.25 -12.79
CA ILE A 101 -4.72 2.18 -11.45
C ILE A 101 -4.84 0.72 -10.98
N PHE A 102 -5.40 -0.16 -11.81
CA PHE A 102 -5.71 -1.52 -11.41
C PHE A 102 -4.57 -2.51 -11.66
N ALA A 103 -3.74 -2.25 -12.67
CA ALA A 103 -2.72 -3.21 -13.08
C ALA A 103 -1.30 -2.65 -13.02
N PHE A 104 -1.06 -1.43 -12.53
CA PHE A 104 0.25 -0.79 -12.48
C PHE A 104 1.07 -1.04 -13.77
N ARG A 105 0.44 -0.84 -14.92
CA ARG A 105 0.98 -1.27 -16.22
C ARG A 105 2.36 -0.67 -16.51
N SER A 106 2.58 0.59 -16.15
CA SER A 106 3.89 1.24 -16.25
C SER A 106 4.99 0.49 -15.49
N LEU A 107 4.68 0.00 -14.27
CA LEU A 107 5.59 -0.79 -13.45
C LEU A 107 5.83 -2.19 -14.03
N PHE A 108 4.81 -2.81 -14.61
CA PHE A 108 4.95 -4.11 -15.29
C PHE A 108 5.93 -4.03 -16.47
N ARG A 109 5.86 -2.92 -17.22
CA ARG A 109 6.70 -2.65 -18.39
C ARG A 109 8.06 -2.05 -18.06
N HIS A 110 8.40 -1.86 -16.80
CA HIS A 110 9.68 -1.31 -16.41
C HIS A 110 10.81 -2.31 -16.73
N THR A 111 11.39 -2.13 -17.91
CA THR A 111 12.51 -2.90 -18.43
C THR A 111 13.81 -2.24 -17.99
N LYS A 112 14.67 -2.98 -17.29
CA LYS A 112 16.01 -2.54 -16.92
C LYS A 112 17.01 -3.07 -17.93
N ALA A 113 17.81 -2.18 -18.49
CA ALA A 113 19.03 -2.57 -19.18
C ALA A 113 20.12 -2.86 -18.14
N GLU A 114 20.61 -4.08 -18.10
CA GLU A 114 21.72 -4.52 -17.25
C GLU A 114 22.81 -5.10 -18.15
N MET A 115 24.07 -4.75 -17.89
CA MET A 115 25.19 -5.27 -18.67
C MET A 115 25.63 -6.60 -18.06
N ALA A 116 25.39 -7.70 -18.75
CA ALA A 116 25.82 -9.03 -18.35
C ALA A 116 26.75 -9.59 -19.42
N SER A 117 27.98 -9.93 -19.04
CA SER A 117 28.97 -10.57 -19.91
C SER A 117 29.20 -9.83 -21.24
N GLY A 118 29.31 -8.50 -21.20
CA GLY A 118 29.55 -7.65 -22.37
C GLY A 118 28.31 -7.33 -23.22
N ASN A 119 27.15 -7.94 -22.93
CA ASN A 119 25.88 -7.68 -23.62
C ASN A 119 24.89 -6.91 -22.74
N ILE A 120 24.07 -6.06 -23.36
CA ILE A 120 22.96 -5.39 -22.68
C ILE A 120 21.79 -6.37 -22.61
N VAL A 121 21.52 -6.90 -21.41
CA VAL A 121 20.37 -7.75 -21.11
C VAL A 121 19.24 -6.90 -20.55
N TYR A 122 18.04 -7.07 -21.10
CA TYR A 122 16.85 -6.36 -20.67
C TYR A 122 16.05 -7.20 -19.67
N GLY A 123 16.17 -6.92 -18.37
CA GLY A 123 15.43 -7.60 -17.29
C GLY A 123 14.19 -6.81 -16.85
N GLY A 124 13.01 -7.43 -16.85
CA GLY A 124 11.77 -6.79 -16.39
C GLY A 124 11.57 -6.87 -14.86
N SER A 125 11.03 -5.82 -14.24
CA SER A 125 10.70 -5.79 -12.81
C SER A 125 9.41 -6.51 -12.41
N LYS A 126 9.15 -7.69 -13.00
CA LYS A 126 7.88 -8.43 -12.81
C LYS A 126 7.60 -8.81 -11.35
N TRP A 127 8.65 -9.13 -10.58
CA TRP A 127 8.51 -9.45 -9.15
C TRP A 127 8.09 -8.25 -8.30
N ILE A 128 8.53 -7.05 -8.66
CA ILE A 128 8.14 -5.81 -7.95
C ILE A 128 6.69 -5.50 -8.27
N TRP A 129 6.31 -5.66 -9.54
CA TRP A 129 4.93 -5.54 -9.97
C TRP A 129 4.00 -6.50 -9.22
N LEU A 130 4.36 -7.78 -9.15
CA LEU A 130 3.56 -8.79 -8.44
C LEU A 130 3.43 -8.47 -6.96
N GLY A 131 4.55 -8.15 -6.28
CA GLY A 131 4.53 -7.80 -4.86
C GLY A 131 3.74 -6.52 -4.58
N ALA A 132 3.84 -5.49 -5.43
CA ALA A 132 3.06 -4.27 -5.31
C ALA A 132 1.57 -4.53 -5.52
N LEU A 133 1.20 -5.34 -6.52
CA LEU A 133 -0.19 -5.69 -6.79
C LEU A 133 -0.80 -6.51 -5.64
N ALA A 134 -0.09 -7.54 -5.19
CA ALA A 134 -0.50 -8.37 -4.06
C ALA A 134 -0.70 -7.53 -2.79
N PHE A 135 0.20 -6.60 -2.51
CA PHE A 135 0.05 -5.66 -1.38
C PHE A 135 -1.23 -4.82 -1.50
N HIS A 136 -1.44 -4.11 -2.62
CA HIS A 136 -2.55 -3.17 -2.76
C HIS A 136 -3.90 -3.89 -2.78
N TYR A 137 -4.03 -5.01 -3.48
CA TYR A 137 -5.28 -5.76 -3.54
C TYR A 137 -5.62 -6.42 -2.19
N SER A 138 -4.63 -7.00 -1.51
CA SER A 138 -4.86 -7.56 -0.16
C SER A 138 -5.27 -6.47 0.82
N PHE A 139 -4.55 -5.34 0.82
CA PHE A 139 -4.88 -4.21 1.68
C PHE A 139 -6.28 -3.66 1.39
N LEU A 140 -6.66 -3.52 0.11
CA LEU A 140 -7.98 -3.04 -0.30
C LEU A 140 -9.10 -3.99 0.15
N ILE A 141 -8.95 -5.30 -0.10
CA ILE A 141 -9.96 -6.29 0.28
C ILE A 141 -10.11 -6.34 1.81
N ILE A 142 -8.98 -6.31 2.54
CA ILE A 142 -8.99 -6.23 4.00
C ILE A 142 -9.71 -4.96 4.46
N ALA A 143 -9.40 -3.79 3.89
CA ALA A 143 -10.05 -2.52 4.24
C ALA A 143 -11.57 -2.55 3.97
N ILE A 144 -12.00 -3.09 2.84
CA ILE A 144 -13.44 -3.27 2.52
C ILE A 144 -14.09 -4.22 3.52
N ARG A 145 -13.44 -5.33 3.87
CA ARG A 145 -13.94 -6.27 4.87
C ARG A 145 -14.06 -5.63 6.25
N HIS A 146 -13.20 -4.68 6.61
CA HIS A 146 -13.31 -3.95 7.87
C HIS A 146 -14.54 -3.04 7.94
N LEU A 147 -15.15 -2.66 6.82
CA LEU A 147 -16.42 -1.91 6.81
C LEU A 147 -17.56 -2.64 7.52
N ARG A 148 -17.47 -3.97 7.66
CA ARG A 148 -18.44 -4.77 8.44
C ARG A 148 -18.57 -4.32 9.90
N LEU A 149 -17.55 -3.64 10.43
CA LEU A 149 -17.54 -3.16 11.82
C LEU A 149 -18.22 -1.79 11.96
N PHE A 150 -18.53 -1.12 10.84
CA PHE A 150 -19.02 0.26 10.83
C PHE A 150 -20.43 0.40 10.24
N VAL A 151 -20.95 -0.64 9.59
CA VAL A 151 -22.21 -0.57 8.84
C VAL A 151 -23.13 -1.73 9.26
N GLU A 152 -24.33 -1.38 9.74
CA GLU A 152 -25.41 -2.31 10.03
C GLU A 152 -26.67 -1.87 9.25
N PRO A 153 -27.22 -2.68 8.33
CA PRO A 153 -26.81 -4.05 7.99
C PRO A 153 -25.55 -4.11 7.10
N VAL A 154 -24.75 -5.17 7.26
CA VAL A 154 -23.54 -5.38 6.45
C VAL A 154 -23.92 -5.61 4.97
N PRO A 155 -23.36 -4.84 4.01
CA PRO A 155 -23.67 -5.02 2.60
C PRO A 155 -23.31 -6.40 2.05
N ALA A 156 -24.14 -6.95 1.17
CA ALA A 156 -23.97 -8.30 0.62
C ALA A 156 -22.60 -8.53 -0.07
N PHE A 157 -22.07 -7.51 -0.76
CA PHE A 157 -20.76 -7.61 -1.41
C PHE A 157 -19.60 -7.76 -0.41
N VAL A 158 -19.70 -7.15 0.78
CA VAL A 158 -18.69 -7.26 1.84
C VAL A 158 -18.67 -8.69 2.39
N ASN A 159 -19.85 -9.27 2.62
CA ASN A 159 -19.98 -10.68 3.03
C ASN A 159 -19.48 -11.63 1.93
N GLY A 160 -19.82 -11.36 0.66
CA GLY A 160 -19.35 -12.15 -0.49
C GLY A 160 -17.82 -12.17 -0.60
N LEU A 161 -17.15 -11.03 -0.38
CA LEU A 161 -15.69 -10.97 -0.35
C LEU A 161 -15.10 -11.84 0.77
N GLY A 162 -15.72 -11.85 1.95
CA GLY A 162 -15.28 -12.70 3.06
C GLY A 162 -15.32 -14.19 2.73
N ILE A 163 -16.37 -14.64 2.04
CA ILE A 163 -16.52 -16.05 1.61
C ILE A 163 -15.44 -16.43 0.59
N VAL A 164 -15.20 -15.58 -0.40
CA VAL A 164 -14.16 -15.83 -1.42
C VAL A 164 -12.77 -15.85 -0.79
N ASP A 165 -12.50 -14.93 0.14
CA ASP A 165 -11.20 -14.83 0.81
C ASP A 165 -10.93 -16.02 1.76
N GLY A 166 -12.00 -16.58 2.34
CA GLY A 166 -11.97 -17.77 3.21
C GLY A 166 -12.17 -19.11 2.49
N MET A 167 -12.25 -19.13 1.16
CA MET A 167 -12.69 -20.30 0.38
C MET A 167 -11.86 -21.57 0.58
N LEU A 168 -10.61 -21.45 1.06
CA LEU A 168 -9.77 -22.61 1.35
C LEU A 168 -10.23 -23.37 2.60
N GLN A 169 -11.07 -22.76 3.45
CA GLN A 169 -11.63 -23.34 4.68
C GLN A 169 -10.56 -23.98 5.59
N ILE A 170 -9.35 -23.41 5.57
CA ILE A 170 -8.22 -23.89 6.38
C ILE A 170 -8.36 -23.29 7.78
N GLY A 171 -8.52 -24.15 8.78
CA GLY A 171 -8.58 -23.76 10.19
C GLY A 171 -9.95 -23.23 10.64
N VAL A 172 -10.09 -23.03 11.95
CA VAL A 172 -11.29 -22.46 12.58
C VAL A 172 -10.85 -21.38 13.57
N PRO A 173 -11.12 -20.08 13.34
CA PRO A 173 -11.80 -19.46 12.18
C PRO A 173 -11.07 -19.66 10.84
N GLU A 174 -11.81 -19.57 9.73
CA GLU A 174 -11.24 -19.73 8.38
C GLU A 174 -10.06 -18.77 8.15
N LEU A 175 -8.96 -19.30 7.61
CA LEU A 175 -7.82 -18.51 7.22
C LEU A 175 -8.13 -17.70 5.95
N TYR A 176 -7.91 -16.38 6.01
CA TYR A 176 -8.04 -15.53 4.82
C TYR A 176 -6.74 -15.47 4.03
N ILE A 177 -6.86 -15.67 2.71
CA ILE A 177 -5.73 -15.62 1.77
C ILE A 177 -5.11 -14.21 1.78
N THR A 178 -5.93 -13.16 1.85
CA THR A 178 -5.44 -11.77 1.86
C THR A 178 -4.56 -11.45 3.07
N ASP A 179 -4.81 -12.07 4.23
CA ASP A 179 -4.00 -11.86 5.43
C ASP A 179 -2.56 -12.36 5.18
N ILE A 180 -2.41 -13.56 4.61
CA ILE A 180 -1.10 -14.12 4.23
C ILE A 180 -0.45 -13.29 3.13
N LEU A 181 -1.19 -12.97 2.07
CA LEU A 181 -0.67 -12.20 0.94
C LEU A 181 -0.21 -10.81 1.37
N LEU A 182 -0.92 -10.14 2.28
CA LEU A 182 -0.52 -8.85 2.83
C LEU A 182 0.82 -8.98 3.57
N LEU A 183 0.92 -9.92 4.51
CA LEU A 183 2.15 -10.11 5.29
C LEU A 183 3.34 -10.48 4.40
N ALA A 184 3.14 -11.38 3.44
CA ALA A 184 4.18 -11.79 2.49
C ALA A 184 4.62 -10.63 1.59
N ALA A 185 3.66 -9.86 1.06
CA ALA A 185 3.94 -8.75 0.16
C ALA A 185 4.63 -7.58 0.88
N VAL A 186 4.17 -7.18 2.07
CA VAL A 186 4.83 -6.13 2.88
C VAL A 186 6.25 -6.56 3.25
N SER A 187 6.42 -7.80 3.70
CA SER A 187 7.74 -8.34 4.04
C SER A 187 8.67 -8.34 2.83
N TYR A 188 8.19 -8.79 1.67
CA TYR A 188 8.94 -8.74 0.41
C TYR A 188 9.35 -7.31 0.03
N LEU A 189 8.42 -6.35 0.08
CA LEU A 189 8.70 -4.95 -0.28
C LEU A 189 9.69 -4.29 0.70
N LEU A 190 9.57 -4.58 2.00
CA LEU A 190 10.50 -4.13 3.03
C LEU A 190 11.89 -4.73 2.82
N VAL A 191 11.99 -6.06 2.71
CA VAL A 191 13.26 -6.77 2.46
C VAL A 191 13.92 -6.26 1.18
N ARG A 192 13.18 -6.07 0.10
CA ARG A 192 13.69 -5.47 -1.14
C ARG A 192 14.29 -4.08 -0.89
N ARG A 193 13.60 -3.23 -0.12
CA ARG A 193 14.09 -1.88 0.21
C ARG A 193 15.37 -1.93 1.05
N LEU A 194 15.52 -2.96 1.88
CA LEU A 194 16.71 -3.17 2.69
C LEU A 194 17.86 -3.75 1.88
N ILE A 195 17.65 -4.73 1.02
CA ILE A 195 18.73 -5.44 0.31
C ILE A 195 19.26 -4.63 -0.87
N VAL A 196 18.40 -3.98 -1.65
CA VAL A 196 18.81 -3.29 -2.89
C VAL A 196 19.54 -1.97 -2.56
N PRO A 197 20.84 -1.82 -2.88
CA PRO A 197 21.63 -0.65 -2.47
C PRO A 197 21.08 0.68 -2.96
N LYS A 198 20.62 0.72 -4.23
CA LYS A 198 20.02 1.92 -4.83
C LYS A 198 18.78 2.37 -4.07
N MET A 199 17.91 1.43 -3.68
CA MET A 199 16.69 1.72 -2.92
C MET A 199 17.03 2.19 -1.52
N ARG A 200 17.98 1.51 -0.87
CA ARG A 200 18.44 1.83 0.47
C ARG A 200 19.00 3.26 0.55
N TYR A 201 19.77 3.68 -0.46
CA TYR A 201 20.38 5.01 -0.51
C TYR A 201 19.36 6.15 -0.61
N ILE A 202 18.28 5.96 -1.38
CA ILE A 202 17.24 6.98 -1.58
C ILE A 202 16.12 6.92 -0.53
N SER A 203 16.06 5.88 0.30
CA SER A 203 14.97 5.69 1.26
C SER A 203 15.15 6.56 2.51
N LEU A 204 14.08 7.24 2.90
CA LEU A 204 13.98 8.07 4.09
C LEU A 204 13.23 7.33 5.21
N ALA A 205 13.24 7.88 6.42
CA ALA A 205 12.44 7.31 7.52
C ALA A 205 10.94 7.22 7.19
N ASN A 206 10.43 8.17 6.39
CA ASN A 206 9.04 8.18 5.93
C ASN A 206 8.71 7.03 4.95
N ASP A 207 9.72 6.37 4.35
CA ASP A 207 9.51 5.18 3.52
C ASP A 207 9.42 3.90 4.36
N TYR A 208 10.19 3.81 5.43
CA TYR A 208 10.24 2.62 6.30
C TYR A 208 9.10 2.61 7.31
N PHE A 209 8.70 3.78 7.81
CA PHE A 209 7.69 3.89 8.87
C PHE A 209 6.34 3.27 8.47
N PRO A 210 5.74 3.58 7.31
CA PRO A 210 4.47 2.97 6.91
C PRO A 210 4.58 1.45 6.70
N LEU A 211 5.71 0.96 6.18
CA LEU A 211 5.91 -0.48 5.97
C LEU A 211 5.96 -1.23 7.31
N PHE A 212 6.69 -0.72 8.29
CA PHE A 212 6.71 -1.30 9.63
C PHE A 212 5.36 -1.19 10.32
N LEU A 213 4.67 -0.06 10.18
CA LEU A 213 3.35 0.15 10.77
C LEU A 213 2.32 -0.83 10.21
N ILE A 214 2.22 -0.95 8.89
CA ILE A 214 1.28 -1.88 8.24
C ILE A 214 1.64 -3.34 8.55
N LEU A 215 2.92 -3.68 8.59
CA LEU A 215 3.37 -5.01 9.01
C LEU A 215 2.94 -5.31 10.45
N GLY A 216 3.13 -4.35 11.36
CA GLY A 216 2.70 -4.46 12.76
C GLY A 216 1.19 -4.63 12.89
N ILE A 217 0.40 -3.80 12.20
CA ILE A 217 -1.07 -3.89 12.16
C ILE A 217 -1.50 -5.26 11.62
N GLY A 218 -0.93 -5.71 10.50
CA GLY A 218 -1.23 -7.01 9.90
C GLY A 218 -0.91 -8.17 10.84
N ILE A 219 0.26 -8.16 11.49
CA ILE A 219 0.66 -9.18 12.46
C ILE A 219 -0.31 -9.19 13.64
N SER A 220 -0.63 -8.01 14.20
CA SER A 220 -1.57 -7.92 15.32
C SER A 220 -2.96 -8.42 14.94
N GLY A 221 -3.46 -8.12 13.74
CA GLY A 221 -4.76 -8.59 13.26
C GLY A 221 -4.83 -10.12 13.14
N VAL A 222 -3.78 -10.73 12.57
CA VAL A 222 -3.67 -12.20 12.48
C VAL A 222 -3.58 -12.81 13.88
N LEU A 223 -2.76 -12.25 14.78
CA LEU A 223 -2.64 -12.73 16.15
C LEU A 223 -3.97 -12.68 16.90
N MET A 224 -4.68 -11.55 16.83
CA MET A 224 -5.97 -11.38 17.51
C MET A 224 -7.04 -12.36 17.02
N ARG A 225 -6.99 -12.72 15.74
CA ARG A 225 -7.99 -13.62 15.16
C ARG A 225 -7.78 -15.08 15.50
N TYR A 226 -6.54 -15.57 15.39
CA TYR A 226 -6.26 -17.01 15.50
C TYR A 226 -5.75 -17.42 16.88
N PHE A 227 -5.12 -16.50 17.64
CA PHE A 227 -4.42 -16.84 18.88
C PHE A 227 -4.95 -16.06 20.10
N ILE A 228 -5.05 -14.73 19.99
CA ILE A 228 -5.37 -13.80 21.09
C ILE A 228 -6.77 -13.24 20.88
N ARG A 229 -7.79 -14.09 21.03
CA ARG A 229 -9.19 -13.68 20.81
C ARG A 229 -9.52 -12.47 21.70
N VAL A 230 -9.98 -11.40 21.08
CA VAL A 230 -10.41 -10.17 21.76
C VAL A 230 -11.93 -10.13 21.80
N ASP A 231 -12.49 -9.76 22.95
CA ASP A 231 -13.92 -9.52 23.08
C ASP A 231 -14.27 -8.12 22.59
N ILE A 232 -14.81 -8.05 21.38
CA ILE A 232 -15.19 -6.80 20.69
C ILE A 232 -16.47 -6.21 21.28
N VAL A 233 -17.31 -7.02 21.95
CA VAL A 233 -18.61 -6.58 22.50
C VAL A 233 -18.43 -5.88 23.85
N SER A 234 -17.35 -6.21 24.56
CA SER A 234 -17.04 -5.63 25.88
C SER A 234 -16.43 -4.21 25.86
N VAL A 235 -16.17 -3.64 24.67
CA VAL A 235 -15.48 -2.35 24.46
C VAL A 235 -16.43 -1.26 24.00
#